data_AF-A0A2D8ZAM8-F1
#
_entry.id   AF-A0A2D8ZAM8-F1
#
_cell.length_a   1.000
_cell.length_b   1.000
_cell.length_c   1.000
_cell.angle_alpha   90.00
_cell.angle_beta   90.00
_cell.angle_gamma   90.00
#
_symmetry.space_group_name_H-M   'P 1'
#
loop_
_entity.id
_entity.type
_entity.pdbx_description
1 polymer ?
#
loop_
_entity_poly.entity_id
_entity_poly.type
_entity_poly.pdbx_seq_one_letter_code
_entity_poly.pdbx_strand_id
1 'polypeptide(L)'
;MDIEEKKSLTSSWFRELRDMFCEEFADIDGGSFERKNWNHKFEGGGEMSLMKGKVFEKVGVNISTVSGKFDNDFKSEVKGTEEAPNYWASGI
;
A
#
# COMPACT_ATOMS: atom_id res chain seq x y z
N MET A 1 19.21 10.39 -8.68
CA MET A 1 18.28 9.25 -8.66
C MET A 1 17.31 9.37 -9.82
N ASP A 2 17.20 8.30 -10.60
CA ASP A 2 16.16 8.19 -11.63
C ASP A 2 14.78 7.93 -11.01
N ILE A 3 13.75 7.86 -11.85
CA ILE A 3 12.37 7.69 -11.38
C ILE A 3 12.10 6.30 -10.79
N GLU A 4 12.75 5.26 -11.31
CA GLU A 4 12.56 3.89 -10.84
C GLU A 4 13.24 3.68 -9.48
N GLU A 5 14.42 4.28 -9.28
CA GLU A 5 15.08 4.34 -7.98
C GLU A 5 14.21 5.04 -6.93
N LYS A 6 13.57 6.16 -7.29
CA LYS A 6 12.65 6.88 -6.38
C LYS A 6 11.44 6.02 -6.01
N LYS A 7 10.81 5.36 -6.99
CA LYS A 7 9.67 4.46 -6.75
C LYS A 7 10.05 3.30 -5.81
N SER A 8 11.19 2.67 -6.08
CA SER A 8 11.72 1.57 -5.26
C SER A 8 11.96 2.02 -3.82
N LEU A 9 12.64 3.16 -3.64
CA LEU A 9 12.90 3.74 -2.32
C LEU A 9 11.60 4.04 -1.56
N THR A 10 10.64 4.71 -2.21
CA THR A 10 9.35 5.04 -1.61
C THR A 10 8.57 3.80 -1.19
N SER A 11 8.47 2.78 -2.06
CA SER A 11 7.73 1.56 -1.74
C SER A 11 8.37 0.74 -0.61
N SER A 12 9.71 0.75 -0.53
CA SER A 12 10.45 0.10 0.55
C SER A 12 10.23 0.84 1.87
N TRP A 13 10.30 2.17 1.85
CA TRP A 13 10.05 3.00 3.03
C TRP A 13 8.64 2.81 3.60
N PHE A 14 7.60 2.77 2.75
CA PHE A 14 6.25 2.48 3.21
C PHE A 14 6.12 1.08 3.85
N ARG A 15 6.87 0.09 3.33
CA ARG A 15 6.86 -1.27 3.88
C ARG A 15 7.46 -1.30 5.27
N GLU A 16 8.61 -0.64 5.44
CA GLU A 16 9.26 -0.48 6.74
C GLU A 16 8.33 0.24 7.73
N LEU A 17 7.68 1.32 7.31
CA LEU A 17 6.71 2.04 8.15
C LEU A 17 5.54 1.15 8.58
N ARG A 18 5.04 0.32 7.66
CA ARG A 18 3.99 -0.65 7.96
C ARG A 18 4.46 -1.67 8.99
N ASP A 19 5.66 -2.22 8.81
CA ASP A 19 6.22 -3.19 9.73
C ASP A 19 6.44 -2.60 11.13
N MET A 20 6.91 -1.35 11.24
CA MET A 20 7.01 -0.63 12.51
C MET A 20 5.65 -0.46 13.20
N PHE A 21 4.60 -0.03 12.48
CA PHE A 21 3.26 0.06 13.08
C PHE A 21 2.74 -1.29 13.55
N CYS A 22 2.92 -2.35 12.76
CA CYS A 22 2.51 -3.70 13.16
C CYS A 22 3.22 -4.17 14.44
N GLU A 23 4.52 -3.89 14.58
CA GLU A 23 5.30 -4.21 15.79
C GLU A 23 4.74 -3.48 17.01
N GLU A 24 4.60 -2.16 16.94
CA GLU A 24 4.07 -1.34 18.05
C GLU A 24 2.65 -1.77 18.49
N PHE A 25 1.76 -2.05 17.53
CA PHE A 25 0.42 -2.53 17.86
C PHE A 25 0.44 -3.92 18.50
N ALA A 26 1.29 -4.82 18.01
CA ALA A 26 1.42 -6.17 18.57
C ALA A 26 1.98 -6.13 20.00
N ASP A 27 2.96 -5.27 20.27
CA ASP A 27 3.56 -5.08 21.60
C ASP A 27 2.55 -4.53 22.62
N ILE A 28 1.71 -3.57 22.22
CA ILE A 28 0.67 -3.00 23.09
C ILE A 28 -0.45 -4.02 23.37
N ASP A 29 -0.89 -4.76 22.35
CA ASP A 29 -2.04 -5.67 22.49
C ASP A 29 -1.65 -7.04 23.09
N GLY A 30 -0.42 -7.50 22.83
CA GLY A 30 0.00 -8.89 23.01
C GLY A 30 -0.57 -9.83 21.94
N GLY A 31 -0.99 -9.28 20.80
CA GLY A 31 -1.57 -9.99 19.66
C GLY A 31 -0.57 -10.20 18.51
N SER A 32 -1.05 -10.77 17.40
CA SER A 32 -0.25 -10.92 16.17
C SER A 32 -1.08 -10.60 14.92
N PHE A 33 -0.40 -10.11 13.89
CA PHE A 33 -1.02 -9.77 12.61
C PHE A 33 -1.08 -10.97 11.67
N GLU A 34 -2.27 -11.22 11.11
CA GLU A 34 -2.44 -12.06 9.93
C GLU A 34 -2.15 -11.23 8.68
N ARG A 35 -1.22 -11.71 7.84
CA ARG A 35 -0.82 -11.02 6.61
C ARG A 35 -1.33 -11.74 5.38
N LYS A 36 -1.86 -10.99 4.41
CA LYS A 36 -2.34 -11.52 3.14
C LYS A 36 -1.91 -10.64 1.98
N ASN A 37 -1.11 -11.23 1.09
CA ASN A 37 -0.75 -10.61 -0.18
C ASN A 37 -1.91 -10.70 -1.18
N TRP A 38 -2.01 -9.68 -2.03
CA TRP A 38 -2.96 -9.62 -3.13
C TRP A 38 -2.33 -8.92 -4.32
N ASN A 39 -2.82 -9.26 -5.52
CA ASN A 39 -2.32 -8.70 -6.78
C ASN A 39 -3.31 -7.69 -7.34
N HIS A 40 -2.80 -6.61 -7.90
CA HIS A 40 -3.61 -5.62 -8.59
C HIS A 40 -4.06 -6.13 -9.97
N LYS A 41 -5.13 -5.55 -10.55
CA LYS A 41 -5.67 -5.97 -11.86
C LYS A 41 -4.65 -5.82 -13.01
N PHE A 42 -3.73 -4.87 -12.85
CA PHE A 42 -2.60 -4.62 -13.76
C PHE A 42 -1.30 -5.09 -13.10
N GLU A 43 -0.43 -4.17 -12.70
CA GLU A 43 0.85 -4.48 -12.10
C GLU A 43 0.89 -4.11 -10.63
N GLY A 44 1.74 -4.82 -9.88
CA GLY A 44 1.90 -4.66 -8.45
C GLY A 44 0.78 -5.30 -7.64
N GLY A 45 0.48 -4.72 -6.49
CA GLY A 45 -0.44 -5.29 -5.52
C GLY A 45 -0.26 -4.68 -4.14
N GLY A 46 -0.51 -5.48 -3.12
CA GLY A 46 -0.34 -5.05 -1.74
C GLY A 46 -0.34 -6.18 -0.75
N GLU A 47 -0.12 -5.82 0.51
CA GLU A 47 -0.18 -6.73 1.65
C GLU A 47 -1.14 -6.13 2.67
N MET A 48 -2.18 -6.89 3.00
CA MET A 48 -3.06 -6.55 4.11
C MET A 48 -2.47 -7.14 5.39
N SER A 49 -2.47 -6.38 6.48
CA SER A 49 -2.10 -6.88 7.81
C SER A 49 -3.27 -6.60 8.74
N LEU A 50 -3.86 -7.65 9.31
CA LEU A 50 -5.00 -7.54 10.22
C LEU A 50 -4.69 -8.17 11.57
N MET A 51 -4.98 -7.44 12.65
CA MET A 51 -4.92 -7.95 14.03
C MET A 51 -6.28 -7.74 14.69
N LYS A 52 -6.71 -8.71 15.51
CA LYS A 52 -7.81 -8.55 16.46
C LYS A 52 -7.29 -8.97 17.83
N GLY A 53 -7.63 -8.18 18.84
CA GLY A 53 -6.88 -8.17 20.06
C GLY A 53 -7.71 -7.96 21.31
N LYS A 54 -7.02 -7.88 22.44
CA LYS A 54 -7.63 -7.60 23.76
C LYS A 54 -7.73 -6.10 24.05
N VAL A 55 -6.79 -5.32 23.51
CA VAL A 55 -6.74 -3.86 23.65
C VAL A 55 -7.45 -3.21 22.47
N PHE A 56 -7.17 -3.68 21.26
CA PHE A 56 -7.82 -3.20 20.04
C PHE A 56 -8.82 -4.25 19.53
N GLU A 57 -10.09 -3.86 19.36
CA GLU A 57 -11.09 -4.73 18.73
C GLU A 57 -10.62 -5.20 17.33
N LYS A 58 -10.02 -4.27 16.58
CA LYS A 58 -9.47 -4.54 15.25
C LYS A 58 -8.45 -3.48 14.83
N VAL A 59 -7.31 -3.91 14.28
CA VAL A 59 -6.30 -3.05 13.64
C VAL A 59 -6.03 -3.55 12.23
N GLY A 60 -5.93 -2.63 11.28
CA GLY A 60 -5.50 -2.91 9.91
C GLY A 60 -4.37 -1.97 9.50
N VAL A 61 -3.23 -2.51 9.08
CA VAL A 61 -2.12 -1.74 8.51
C VAL A 61 -1.78 -2.35 7.16
N ASN A 62 -2.23 -1.70 6.09
CA ASN A 62 -2.11 -2.21 4.74
C ASN A 62 -1.01 -1.47 4.00
N ILE A 63 -0.42 -2.09 2.99
CA ILE A 63 0.46 -1.39 2.05
C ILE A 63 0.07 -1.79 0.63
N SER A 64 0.19 -0.84 -0.29
CA SER A 64 0.04 -1.11 -1.72
C SER A 64 1.11 -0.41 -2.53
N THR A 65 1.50 -1.03 -3.64
CA THR A 65 2.28 -0.41 -4.71
C THR A 65 1.74 -0.96 -6.01
N VAL A 66 1.13 -0.09 -6.81
CA VAL A 66 0.37 -0.47 -8.01
C VAL A 66 0.74 0.43 -9.18
N SER A 67 0.75 -0.16 -10.36
CA SER A 67 0.90 0.56 -11.62
C SER A 67 -0.11 0.05 -12.64
N GLY A 68 -0.41 0.90 -13.62
CA GLY A 68 -1.33 0.54 -14.68
C GLY A 68 -1.70 1.73 -15.53
N LYS A 69 -2.87 1.60 -16.19
CA LYS A 69 -3.42 2.61 -17.08
C LYS A 69 -4.85 2.95 -16.67
N PHE A 70 -5.19 4.22 -16.61
CA PHE A 70 -6.57 4.66 -16.35
C PHE A 70 -7.48 4.30 -17.53
N ASP A 71 -8.66 3.77 -17.20
CA ASP A 71 -9.75 3.58 -18.15
C ASP A 71 -10.26 4.95 -18.61
N ASN A 72 -10.79 5.04 -19.84
CA ASN A 72 -11.11 6.33 -20.48
C ASN A 72 -12.09 7.19 -19.65
N ASP A 73 -13.00 6.55 -18.90
CA ASP A 73 -13.99 7.24 -18.07
C ASP A 73 -13.34 7.94 -16.85
N PHE A 74 -12.21 7.41 -16.35
CA PHE A 74 -11.55 7.89 -15.13
C PHE A 74 -10.49 8.97 -15.37
N LYS A 75 -10.04 9.14 -16.63
CA LYS A 75 -9.01 10.14 -16.98
C LYS A 75 -9.48 11.57 -16.78
N SER A 76 -10.78 11.81 -16.96
CA SER A 76 -11.36 13.15 -16.81
C SER A 76 -11.47 13.60 -15.35
N GLU A 77 -11.44 12.66 -14.39
CA GLU A 77 -11.56 12.95 -12.97
C GLU A 77 -10.21 13.25 -12.29
N VAL A 78 -9.11 12.81 -12.90
CA VAL A 78 -7.76 12.97 -12.34
C VAL A 78 -6.96 13.98 -13.17
N LYS A 79 -6.72 15.16 -12.58
CA LYS A 79 -5.94 16.25 -13.21
C LYS A 79 -4.59 15.74 -13.73
N GLY A 80 -4.32 15.98 -15.00
CA GLY A 80 -3.05 15.63 -15.66
C GLY A 80 -3.02 14.24 -16.32
N THR A 81 -4.10 13.47 -16.26
CA THR A 81 -4.16 12.11 -16.84
C THR A 81 -4.82 12.04 -18.22
N GLU A 82 -5.31 13.18 -18.73
CA GLU A 82 -5.85 13.31 -20.10
C GLU A 82 -4.78 12.99 -21.16
N GLU A 83 -3.54 13.40 -20.93
CA GLU A 83 -2.40 13.18 -21.85
C GLU A 83 -1.48 12.01 -21.43
N ALA A 84 -1.47 11.65 -20.14
CA ALA A 84 -0.63 10.59 -19.58
C ALA A 84 -1.50 9.55 -18.84
N PRO A 85 -1.95 8.48 -19.53
CA PRO A 85 -2.90 7.55 -18.95
C PRO A 85 -2.25 6.55 -17.98
N ASN A 86 -0.92 6.49 -17.93
CA ASN A 86 -0.17 5.57 -17.07
C ASN A 86 -0.02 6.17 -15.67
N TYR A 87 -0.15 5.33 -14.66
CA TYR A 87 0.04 5.72 -13.27
C TYR A 87 0.95 4.76 -12.51
N TRP A 88 1.51 5.28 -11.43
CA TRP A 88 2.15 4.54 -10.38
C TRP A 88 1.74 5.16 -9.05
N ALA A 89 1.36 4.34 -8.08
CA ALA A 89 1.01 4.78 -6.75
C ALA A 89 1.54 3.79 -5.71
N SER A 90 2.03 4.31 -4.58
CA SER A 90 2.47 3.53 -3.44
C SER A 90 2.02 4.22 -2.17
N GLY A 91 1.63 3.45 -1.16
CA GLY A 91 1.13 3.99 0.10
C GLY A 91 0.85 2.93 1.14
N ILE A 92 0.72 3.40 2.38
CA ILE A 92 0.35 2.67 3.59
C ILE A 92 -0.99 3.20 4.11
#